data_AF-A0A2D2C2E1-F1
#
_entry.id   AF-A0A2D2C2E1-F1
#
_cell.length_a   1.000
_cell.length_b   1.000
_cell.length_c   1.000
_cell.angle_alpha   90.00
_cell.angle_beta   90.00
_cell.angle_gamma   90.00
#
_symmetry.space_group_name_H-M   'P 1'
#
loop_
_entity.id
_entity.type
_entity.pdbx_description
1 polymer ?
#
loop_
_entity_poly.entity_id
_entity_poly.type
_entity_poly.pdbx_seq_one_letter_code
_entity_poly.pdbx_strand_id
1 'polypeptide(L)' 'MRFVMAAALAIPLTGCAATMGGGDAGCASYAEARLARPPAETVAAVPPDWASWIADLDDRMTGTCR' A
#
# COMPACT_ATOMS: atom_id res chain seq x y z
N MET A 1 -28.41 -2.56 -26.44
CA MET A 1 -27.21 -1.72 -26.25
C MET A 1 -26.83 -1.54 -24.77
N ARG A 2 -27.74 -1.08 -23.89
CA ARG A 2 -27.44 -0.81 -22.46
C ARG A 2 -27.08 -2.05 -21.62
N PHE A 3 -27.66 -3.22 -21.92
CA PHE A 3 -27.36 -4.48 -21.24
C PHE A 3 -26.01 -5.11 -21.65
N VAL A 4 -25.57 -4.88 -22.90
CA VAL A 4 -24.29 -5.38 -23.42
C VAL A 4 -23.10 -4.66 -22.78
N MET A 5 -23.24 -3.36 -22.52
CA MET A 5 -22.21 -2.56 -21.83
C MET A 5 -22.00 -3.02 -20.38
N ALA A 6 -23.07 -3.38 -19.67
CA ALA A 6 -23.00 -3.88 -18.31
C ALA A 6 -22.29 -5.25 -18.22
N ALA A 7 -22.57 -6.15 -19.17
CA ALA A 7 -21.91 -7.45 -19.25
C ALA A 7 -20.41 -7.33 -19.61
N ALA A 8 -20.06 -6.40 -20.50
CA ALA A 8 -18.68 -6.16 -20.90
C ALA A 8 -17.80 -5.55 -19.78
N LEU A 9 -18.39 -4.72 -18.91
CA LEU A 9 -17.70 -4.16 -17.73
C LEU A 9 -17.56 -5.16 -16.59
N ALA A 10 -18.46 -6.14 -16.48
CA ALA A 10 -18.40 -7.15 -15.43
C ALA A 10 -17.18 -8.07 -15.52
N ILE A 11 -16.70 -8.35 -16.74
CA ILE A 11 -15.57 -9.26 -17.02
C ILE A 11 -14.21 -8.71 -16.54
N PRO A 12 -13.82 -7.44 -16.82
CA PRO A 12 -12.59 -6.87 -16.28
C PRO A 12 -12.67 -6.60 -14.78
N LEU A 13 -13.84 -6.20 -14.26
CA LEU A 13 -13.99 -5.86 -12.84
C LEU A 13 -13.89 -7.09 -11.91
N THR A 14 -14.41 -8.25 -12.33
CA THR A 14 -14.20 -9.51 -11.59
C THR A 14 -12.75 -9.98 -11.66
N GLY A 15 -12.06 -9.74 -12.79
CA GLY A 15 -10.64 -10.02 -12.95
C GLY A 15 -9.74 -9.23 -12.00
N CYS A 16 -9.97 -7.92 -11.85
CA CYS A 16 -9.22 -7.10 -10.90
C CYS A 16 -9.47 -7.50 -9.45
N ALA A 17 -10.71 -7.81 -9.08
CA ALA A 17 -11.05 -8.26 -7.73
C ALA A 17 -10.37 -9.59 -7.36
N ALA A 18 -10.23 -10.51 -8.32
CA ALA A 18 -9.54 -11.80 -8.12
C ALA A 18 -8.02 -11.67 -7.93
N THR A 19 -7.40 -10.58 -8.42
CA THR A 19 -5.97 -10.29 -8.24
C THR A 19 -5.65 -9.49 -6.97
N MET A 20 -6.65 -8.94 -6.29
CA MET A 20 -6.43 -8.26 -5.02
C MET A 20 -6.11 -9.33 -3.98
N GLY A 21 -4.87 -9.37 -3.49
CA GLY A 21 -4.49 -10.23 -2.37
C GLY A 21 -5.40 -10.00 -1.17
N GLY A 22 -5.73 -11.06 -0.43
CA GLY A 22 -6.57 -10.94 0.76
C GLY A 22 -5.93 -10.02 1.81
N GLY A 23 -6.74 -9.15 2.43
CA GLY A 23 -6.30 -8.17 3.44
C GLY A 23 -6.59 -6.72 3.04
N ASP A 24 -6.27 -5.77 3.92
CA ASP A 24 -6.28 -4.36 3.57
C ASP A 24 -5.10 -4.06 2.63
N ALA A 25 -5.38 -3.60 1.42
CA ALA A 25 -4.35 -3.37 0.39
C ALA A 25 -3.28 -2.36 0.84
N GLY A 26 -3.66 -1.39 1.68
CA GLY A 26 -2.72 -0.44 2.28
C GLY A 26 -1.77 -1.13 3.24
N CYS A 27 -2.29 -1.97 4.14
CA CYS A 27 -1.48 -2.72 5.09
C CYS A 27 -0.60 -3.79 4.44
N ALA A 28 -1.08 -4.45 3.38
CA ALA A 28 -0.25 -5.36 2.59
C ALA A 28 0.92 -4.60 1.93
N SER A 29 0.63 -3.46 1.29
CA SER A 29 1.68 -2.62 0.68
C SER A 29 2.67 -2.09 1.72
N TYR A 30 2.20 -1.75 2.92
CA TYR A 30 3.04 -1.31 4.02
C TYR A 30 3.99 -2.41 4.51
N ALA A 31 3.50 -3.65 4.62
CA ALA A 31 4.34 -4.79 4.99
C ALA A 31 5.48 -4.99 3.99
N GLU A 32 5.19 -4.95 2.69
CA GLU A 32 6.22 -5.04 1.63
C GLU A 32 7.21 -3.86 1.68
N ALA A 33 6.72 -2.64 1.87
CA ALA A 33 7.56 -1.46 2.00
C ALA A 33 8.52 -1.55 3.20
N ARG A 34 8.07 -2.16 4.31
CA ARG A 34 8.89 -2.35 5.51
C ARG A 34 9.97 -3.40 5.33
N LEU A 35 9.72 -4.44 4.53
CA LEU A 35 10.75 -5.41 4.13
C LEU A 35 11.87 -4.78 3.30
N ALA A 36 11.52 -3.82 2.44
CA ALA A 36 12.46 -3.10 1.57
C ALA A 36 13.01 -1.81 2.20
N ARG A 37 12.75 -1.55 3.49
CA ARG A 37 13.12 -0.29 4.13
C ARG A 37 14.65 -0.10 4.14
N PRO A 38 15.16 1.09 3.74
CA PRO A 38 16.58 1.39 3.86
C PRO A 38 17.09 1.28 5.30
N PRO A 39 18.38 1.01 5.51
CA PRO A 39 19.00 1.02 6.83
C PRO A 39 18.76 2.35 7.57
N ALA A 40 18.73 2.31 8.89
CA ALA A 40 18.45 3.49 9.71
C ALA A 40 19.48 4.61 9.48
N GLU A 41 20.72 4.24 9.18
CA GLU A 41 21.82 5.15 8.85
C GLU A 41 21.53 5.92 7.54
N THR A 42 20.92 5.25 6.56
CA THR A 42 20.49 5.89 5.30
C THR A 42 19.34 6.86 5.54
N VAL A 43 18.40 6.51 6.42
CA VAL A 43 17.30 7.41 6.81
C VAL A 43 17.84 8.61 7.59
N ALA A 44 18.84 8.42 8.44
CA ALA A 44 19.47 9.52 9.19
C ALA A 44 20.23 10.51 8.29
N ALA A 45 20.54 10.13 7.04
CA ALA A 45 21.22 10.99 6.07
C ALA A 45 20.26 11.91 5.29
N VAL A 46 18.94 11.72 5.37
CA VAL A 46 17.97 12.69 4.80
C VAL A 46 17.83 13.91 5.71
N PRO A 47 17.32 15.07 5.21
CA PRO A 47 17.15 16.24 6.07
C PRO A 47 16.28 15.92 7.31
N PRO A 48 16.56 16.52 8.48
CA PRO A 48 15.96 16.09 9.75
C PRO A 48 14.43 16.02 9.76
N ASP A 49 13.76 17.01 9.19
CA ASP A 49 12.29 17.03 9.12
C ASP A 49 11.72 15.84 8.35
N TRP A 50 12.42 15.41 7.29
CA TRP A 50 12.05 14.21 6.53
C TRP A 50 12.28 12.93 7.34
N ALA A 51 13.40 12.84 8.07
CA ALA A 51 13.67 11.69 8.93
C ALA A 51 12.59 11.53 10.02
N SER A 52 12.19 12.65 10.65
CA SER A 52 11.10 12.68 11.62
C SER A 52 9.76 12.29 11.00
N TRP A 53 9.45 12.82 9.81
CA TRP A 53 8.22 12.47 9.10
C TRP A 53 8.16 10.97 8.72
N ILE A 54 9.28 10.38 8.27
CA ILE A 54 9.36 8.94 7.96
C ILE A 54 9.10 8.10 9.20
N ALA A 55 9.71 8.45 10.34
CA ALA A 55 9.52 7.72 11.60
C ALA A 55 8.07 7.80 12.10
N ASP A 56 7.47 8.99 12.09
CA ASP A 56 6.07 9.21 12.48
C ASP A 56 5.09 8.46 11.56
N LEU A 57 5.35 8.42 10.25
CA LEU A 57 4.56 7.63 9.31
C LEU A 57 4.66 6.13 9.61
N ASP A 58 5.86 5.62 9.86
CA ASP A 58 6.11 4.22 10.18
C ASP A 58 5.40 3.79 11.47
N ASP A 59 5.41 4.63 12.50
CA ASP A 59 4.73 4.38 13.77
C ASP A 59 3.20 4.35 13.59
N ARG A 60 2.62 5.34 12.89
CA ARG A 60 1.17 5.37 12.61
C ARG A 60 0.71 4.17 11.79
N MET A 61 1.45 3.81 10.75
CA MET A 61 1.13 2.64 9.91
C MET A 61 1.30 1.34 10.69
N THR A 62 2.34 1.20 11.51
CA THR A 62 2.51 0.05 12.41
C THR A 62 1.34 -0.07 13.40
N GLY A 63 0.86 1.03 13.95
CA GLY A 63 -0.30 1.04 14.86
C GLY A 63 -1.62 0.72 14.17
N THR A 64 -1.76 1.02 12.87
CA THR A 64 -2.99 0.81 12.10
C THR A 64 -3.04 -0.60 11.48
N CYS A 65 -1.91 -1.12 11.03
CA CYS A 65 -1.81 -2.34 10.21
C CYS A 65 -1.39 -3.59 10.96
N ARG A 66 -1.30 -3.52 12.29
CA ARG A 66 -1.03 -4.65 13.18
C ARG A 66 -2.34 -5.13 13.81
#